data_AF-A0A1I5XFE8-F1
#
_entry.id   AF-A0A1I5XFE8-F1
#
_cell.length_a   1.000
_cell.length_b   1.000
_cell.length_c   1.000
_cell.angle_alpha   90.00
_cell.angle_beta   90.00
_cell.angle_gamma   90.00
#
_symmetry.space_group_name_H-M   'P 1'
#
loop_
_entity.id
_entity.type
_entity.pdbx_description
1 polymer ?
#
loop_
_entity_poly.entity_id
_entity_poly.type
_entity_poly.pdbx_seq_one_letter_code
_entity_poly.pdbx_strand_id
1 'polypeptide(L)'
;MPSITITMDESDFVQLWTVHTAWSGAGWRDHAGPFEAVGAGTVEYHWEQAYWTGDNWPAVMLLRSFLASIGHDCQVVVDTTDDPAYHGYVVLTDYLDPTAAG
;
A
#
# COMPACT_ATOMS: atom_id res chain seq x y z
N MET A 1 -0.77 29.14 0.50
CA MET A 1 -0.06 27.84 0.40
C MET A 1 -0.09 27.41 -1.05
N PRO A 2 1.00 26.91 -1.63
CA PRO A 2 0.97 26.33 -2.97
C PRO A 2 0.10 25.06 -2.96
N SER A 3 -0.68 24.87 -4.03
CA SER A 3 -1.53 23.68 -4.24
C SER A 3 -1.32 23.16 -5.65
N ILE A 4 -1.36 21.84 -5.82
CA ILE A 4 -1.24 21.16 -7.10
C ILE A 4 -2.44 20.22 -7.23
N THR A 5 -3.08 20.21 -8.40
CA THR A 5 -4.10 19.22 -8.75
C THR A 5 -3.48 18.21 -9.71
N ILE A 6 -3.61 16.94 -9.39
CA ILE A 6 -3.16 15.81 -10.21
C ILE A 6 -4.42 15.02 -10.58
N THR A 7 -4.56 14.69 -11.85
CA THR A 7 -5.57 13.74 -12.33
C THR A 7 -4.86 12.42 -12.56
N MET A 8 -5.45 11.33 -12.06
CA MET A 8 -4.94 9.98 -12.22
C MET A 8 -6.05 9.05 -12.65
N ASP A 9 -5.70 8.01 -13.40
CA ASP A 9 -6.56 6.85 -13.64
C ASP A 9 -5.98 5.57 -13.01
N GLU A 10 -6.63 4.44 -13.25
CA GLU A 10 -6.19 3.12 -12.76
C GLU A 10 -4.81 2.72 -13.31
N SER A 11 -4.45 3.14 -14.53
CA SER A 11 -3.13 2.83 -15.08
C SER A 11 -2.03 3.59 -14.34
N ASP A 12 -2.28 4.84 -13.94
CA ASP A 12 -1.36 5.59 -13.09
C ASP A 12 -1.21 4.93 -11.72
N PHE A 13 -2.29 4.41 -11.14
CA PHE A 13 -2.26 3.68 -9.87
C PHE A 13 -1.30 2.48 -9.92
N VAL A 14 -1.34 1.69 -11.00
CA VAL A 14 -0.45 0.54 -11.22
C VAL A 14 1.02 0.95 -11.22
N GLN A 15 1.35 2.14 -11.74
CA GLN A 15 2.74 2.62 -11.81
C GLN A 15 3.30 3.07 -10.46
N LEU A 16 2.48 3.16 -9.42
CA LEU A 16 2.90 3.66 -8.10
C LEU A 16 3.48 2.57 -7.19
N TRP A 17 3.23 1.31 -7.49
CA TRP A 17 3.68 0.19 -6.68
C TRP A 17 4.59 -0.74 -7.49
N THR A 18 5.45 -1.46 -6.77
CA THR A 18 6.43 -2.40 -7.34
C THR A 18 6.00 -3.85 -7.15
N VAL A 19 5.32 -4.13 -6.04
CA VAL A 19 4.80 -5.46 -5.70
C VAL A 19 3.38 -5.32 -5.17
N HIS A 20 2.50 -6.20 -5.61
CA HIS A 20 1.13 -6.34 -5.12
C HIS A 20 0.90 -7.80 -4.71
N THR A 21 0.32 -8.01 -3.52
CA THR A 21 -0.07 -9.35 -3.07
C THR A 21 -1.26 -9.29 -2.12
N ALA A 22 -1.88 -10.46 -1.89
CA ALA A 22 -2.88 -10.62 -0.86
C ALA A 22 -2.27 -10.39 0.53
N TRP A 23 -2.92 -9.56 1.33
CA TRP A 23 -2.57 -9.34 2.73
C TRP A 23 -3.30 -10.34 3.63
N SER A 24 -4.64 -10.34 3.57
CA SER A 24 -5.42 -11.33 4.31
C SER A 24 -5.11 -12.75 3.82
N GLY A 25 -5.01 -13.70 4.75
CA GLY A 25 -4.79 -15.12 4.42
C GLY A 25 -3.36 -15.52 4.05
N ALA A 26 -2.43 -14.57 3.86
CA ALA A 26 -1.04 -14.85 3.52
C ALA A 26 -0.13 -15.14 4.74
N GLY A 27 -0.70 -15.31 5.93
CA GLY A 27 0.06 -15.72 7.13
C GLY A 27 0.94 -14.64 7.76
N TRP A 28 0.86 -13.39 7.30
CA TRP A 28 1.70 -12.27 7.79
C TRP A 28 1.67 -12.07 9.31
N ARG A 29 0.51 -12.32 9.92
CA ARG A 29 0.32 -12.22 11.38
C ARG A 29 1.11 -13.29 12.14
N ASP A 30 1.15 -14.51 11.62
CA ASP A 30 1.73 -15.67 12.30
C ASP A 30 3.25 -15.69 12.19
N HIS A 31 3.82 -14.93 11.27
CA HIS A 31 5.27 -14.81 11.07
C HIS A 31 5.90 -13.67 11.87
N ALA A 32 5.14 -13.01 12.75
CA ALA A 32 5.56 -11.77 13.40
C ALA A 32 6.21 -10.84 12.37
N GLY A 33 5.48 -10.64 11.25
CA GLY A 33 6.03 -10.01 10.06
C GLY A 33 6.73 -8.68 10.39
N PRO A 34 7.76 -8.29 9.62
CA PRO A 34 8.62 -7.14 9.89
C PRO A 34 7.93 -5.80 9.58
N PHE A 35 6.66 -5.69 9.93
CA PHE A 35 5.80 -4.58 9.57
C PHE A 35 5.64 -3.63 10.75
N GLU A 36 5.90 -2.36 10.51
CA GLU A 36 5.72 -1.28 11.48
C GLU A 36 4.68 -0.28 10.98
N ALA A 37 3.73 0.11 11.82
CA ALA A 37 2.72 1.09 11.41
C ALA A 37 3.36 2.47 11.17
N VAL A 38 3.04 3.11 10.04
CA VAL A 38 3.42 4.51 9.81
C VAL A 38 2.47 5.41 10.61
N GLY A 39 2.87 5.72 11.84
CA GLY A 39 2.11 6.58 12.76
C GLY A 39 1.86 5.91 14.11
N ALA A 40 0.88 6.40 14.85
CA ALA A 40 0.46 5.79 16.10
C ALA A 40 -0.51 4.63 15.81
N GLY A 41 -0.17 3.42 16.24
CA GLY A 41 -1.06 2.26 16.11
C GLY A 41 -0.32 0.93 16.04
N THR A 42 -1.09 -0.13 15.78
CA THR A 42 -0.59 -1.46 15.45
C THR A 42 -0.91 -1.78 14.00
N VAL A 43 -0.12 -2.66 13.39
CA VAL A 43 -0.43 -3.18 12.05
C VAL A 43 -1.76 -3.94 12.10
N GLU A 44 -2.67 -3.62 11.18
CA GLU A 44 -3.97 -4.25 11.06
C GLU A 44 -3.91 -5.34 9.99
N TYR A 45 -4.32 -6.55 10.35
CA TYR A 45 -4.24 -7.73 9.46
C TYR A 45 -5.57 -8.08 8.79
N HIS A 46 -6.57 -7.20 8.87
CA HIS A 46 -7.88 -7.44 8.27
C HIS A 46 -7.97 -6.98 6.81
N TRP A 47 -7.04 -6.14 6.35
CA TRP A 47 -6.99 -5.66 4.98
C TRP A 47 -6.84 -6.81 3.97
N GLU A 48 -7.43 -6.68 2.80
CA GLU A 48 -7.36 -7.73 1.78
C GLU A 48 -6.06 -7.69 0.96
N GLN A 49 -5.57 -6.50 0.61
CA GLN A 49 -4.50 -6.28 -0.35
C GLN A 49 -3.34 -5.48 0.25
N ALA A 50 -2.14 -5.71 -0.26
CA ALA A 50 -0.93 -4.96 0.07
C ALA A 50 -0.18 -4.53 -1.20
N TYR A 51 0.15 -3.24 -1.27
CA TYR A 51 0.87 -2.62 -2.38
C TYR A 51 2.19 -2.00 -1.86
N TRP A 52 3.33 -2.59 -2.22
CA TRP A 52 4.65 -2.06 -1.88
C TRP A 52 5.02 -0.95 -2.84
N THR A 53 5.49 0.17 -2.31
CA THR A 53 5.95 1.33 -3.10
C THR A 53 7.45 1.58 -2.98
N GLY A 54 8.17 0.71 -2.25
CA GLY A 54 9.55 0.97 -1.83
C GLY A 54 9.64 2.23 -0.96
N ASP A 55 10.80 2.88 -0.94
CA ASP A 55 11.05 4.14 -0.20
C ASP A 55 10.49 5.39 -0.91
N ASN A 56 9.36 5.25 -1.61
CA ASN A 56 8.73 6.31 -2.41
C ASN A 56 7.52 6.92 -1.70
N TRP A 57 7.77 7.82 -0.74
CA TRP A 57 6.70 8.52 -0.03
C TRP A 57 5.72 9.30 -0.95
N PRO A 58 6.17 9.97 -2.03
CA PRO A 58 5.25 10.55 -3.01
C PRO A 58 4.26 9.53 -3.59
N ALA A 59 4.71 8.31 -3.91
CA ALA A 59 3.81 7.26 -4.38
C ALA A 59 2.78 6.87 -3.33
N VAL A 60 3.19 6.73 -2.05
CA VAL A 60 2.25 6.51 -0.92
C VAL A 60 1.19 7.60 -0.87
N MET A 61 1.57 8.87 -0.98
CA MET A 61 0.62 9.98 -0.94
C MET A 61 -0.40 9.92 -2.10
N LEU A 62 0.05 9.58 -3.31
CA LEU A 62 -0.80 9.47 -4.48
C LEU A 62 -1.73 8.25 -4.39
N LEU A 63 -1.21 7.08 -3.99
CA LEU A 63 -1.98 5.86 -3.75
C LEU A 63 -3.12 6.11 -2.76
N ARG A 64 -2.81 6.70 -1.60
CA ARG A 64 -3.81 7.04 -0.58
C ARG A 64 -4.87 8.01 -1.10
N SER A 65 -4.44 9.00 -1.89
CA SER A 65 -5.36 10.01 -2.45
C SER A 65 -6.29 9.39 -3.48
N PHE A 66 -5.77 8.51 -4.35
CA PHE A 66 -6.57 7.75 -5.30
C PHE A 66 -7.58 6.87 -4.58
N LEU A 67 -7.15 6.03 -3.64
CA LEU A 67 -8.04 5.14 -2.87
C LEU A 67 -9.16 5.92 -2.17
N ALA A 68 -8.81 7.02 -1.50
CA ALA A 68 -9.79 7.88 -0.85
C ALA A 68 -10.81 8.47 -1.86
N SER A 69 -10.36 8.83 -3.08
CA SER A 69 -11.23 9.40 -4.11
C SER A 69 -12.28 8.41 -4.64
N ILE A 70 -11.99 7.10 -4.57
CA ILE A 70 -12.89 6.02 -4.97
C ILE A 70 -13.58 5.34 -3.77
N GLY A 71 -13.44 5.90 -2.56
CA GLY A 71 -14.16 5.45 -1.36
C GLY A 71 -13.52 4.28 -0.63
N HIS A 72 -12.23 4.03 -0.82
CA HIS A 72 -11.48 3.01 -0.12
C HIS A 72 -10.58 3.60 0.97
N ASP A 73 -10.64 3.00 2.15
CA ASP A 73 -9.71 3.28 3.24
C ASP A 73 -8.40 2.51 3.05
N CYS A 74 -7.36 2.95 3.79
CA CYS A 74 -6.08 2.27 3.79
C CYS A 74 -5.29 2.51 5.09
N GLN A 75 -4.40 1.58 5.39
CA GLN A 75 -3.33 1.74 6.37
C GLN A 75 -1.98 1.77 5.64
N VAL A 76 -1.05 2.60 6.12
CA VAL A 76 0.35 2.54 5.66
C VAL A 76 1.20 1.88 6.73
N VAL A 77 2.01 0.92 6.32
CA VAL A 77 3.03 0.28 7.14
C VAL A 77 4.39 0.36 6.45
N VAL A 78 5.46 0.11 7.19
CA VAL A 78 6.81 -0.08 6.66
C VAL A 78 7.14 -1.55 6.80
N ASP A 79 7.51 -2.17 5.70
CA ASP A 79 8.16 -3.48 5.70
C ASP A 79 9.67 -3.28 5.91
N THR A 80 10.16 -3.80 7.02
CA THR A 80 11.56 -3.70 7.48
C THR A 80 12.36 -4.96 7.14
N THR A 81 11.86 -5.83 6.25
CA THR A 81 12.67 -6.93 5.68
C THR A 81 13.94 -6.40 5.01
N ASP A 82 15.01 -7.20 5.04
CA ASP A 82 16.21 -6.96 4.24
C ASP A 82 16.02 -7.37 2.75
N ASP A 83 14.82 -7.80 2.35
CA ASP A 83 14.55 -8.19 0.96
C ASP A 83 14.29 -6.93 0.12
N PRO A 84 15.14 -6.61 -0.87
CA PRO A 84 14.99 -5.41 -1.69
C PRO A 84 13.70 -5.38 -2.52
N ALA A 85 13.01 -6.52 -2.71
CA ALA A 85 11.71 -6.56 -3.37
C ALA A 85 10.55 -6.12 -2.44
N TYR A 86 10.71 -6.31 -1.12
CA TYR A 86 9.66 -6.08 -0.12
C TYR A 86 10.03 -4.99 0.90
N HIS A 87 11.23 -4.40 0.84
CA HIS A 87 11.61 -3.30 1.73
C HIS A 87 10.87 -1.99 1.39
N GLY A 88 10.45 -1.24 2.42
CA GLY A 88 9.94 0.13 2.31
C GLY A 88 8.46 0.26 2.65
N TYR A 89 7.78 1.24 2.07
CA TYR A 89 6.37 1.51 2.40
C TYR A 89 5.42 0.50 1.74
N VAL A 90 4.40 0.11 2.49
CA VAL A 90 3.30 -0.75 2.04
C VAL A 90 1.98 -0.08 2.34
N VAL A 91 1.12 0.01 1.32
CA VAL A 91 -0.26 0.48 1.44
C VAL A 91 -1.18 -0.73 1.53
N LEU A 92 -1.84 -0.89 2.67
CA LEU A 92 -2.82 -1.95 2.95
C LEU A 92 -4.23 -1.41 2.70
N THR A 93 -5.05 -2.13 1.94
CA THR A 93 -6.41 -1.70 1.59
C THR A 93 -7.27 -2.89 1.15
N ASP A 94 -8.59 -2.72 1.12
CA ASP A 94 -9.53 -3.72 0.55
C ASP A 94 -9.75 -3.52 -0.96
N TYR A 95 -9.12 -2.50 -1.55
CA TYR A 95 -9.18 -2.30 -3.00
C TYR A 95 -8.32 -3.34 -3.71
N LEU A 96 -8.97 -4.26 -4.44
CA LEU A 96 -8.33 -5.11 -5.43
C LEU A 96 -8.36 -4.41 -6.78
N ASP A 97 -7.18 -4.08 -7.30
CA ASP A 97 -7.05 -3.58 -8.66
C ASP A 97 -7.51 -4.66 -9.67
N PRO A 98 -8.56 -4.40 -10.46
CA PRO A 98 -9.08 -5.36 -11.44
C PRO A 98 -8.09 -5.68 -12.55
N THR A 99 -7.06 -4.86 -12.76
CA THR A 99 -6.00 -5.10 -13.74
C THR A 99 -4.88 -5.99 -13.21
N ALA A 100 -4.78 -6.17 -11.90
CA ALA A 100 -3.77 -7.01 -11.25
C ALA A 100 -4.05 -8.53 -11.36
N ALA A 101 -5.23 -8.93 -11.84
CA ALA A 101 -5.63 -10.33 -12.03
C ALA A 101 -5.26 -10.92 -13.42
N GLY A 102 -4.38 -10.25 -14.16
CA GLY A 102 -3.97 -10.61 -15.53
C GLY A 102 -2.71 -11.47 -15.62
#